data_AF-A0A1H4UUJ3-F1
#
_entry.id   AF-A0A1H4UUJ3-F1
#
_cell.length_a   1.000
_cell.length_b   1.000
_cell.length_c   1.000
_cell.angle_alpha   90.00
_cell.angle_beta   90.00
_cell.angle_gamma   90.00
#
_symmetry.space_group_name_H-M   'P 1'
#
loop_
_entity.id
_entity.type
_entity.pdbx_description
1 polymer ?
#
loop_
_entity_poly.entity_id
_entity_poly.type
_entity_poly.pdbx_seq_one_letter_code
_entity_poly.pdbx_strand_id
1 'polypeptide(L)' 'MDPIIETKDDLKKVLLSLKPGQRSGLHHDVYALLFPPGERSDDARRACLALAASAGCTIDNRPEDQAIWFVKNA' A
#
# COMPACT_ATOMS: atom_id res chain seq x y z
N MET A 1 18.37 4.43 1.33
CA MET A 1 17.23 4.60 2.25
C MET A 1 15.99 4.36 1.44
N ASP A 2 15.09 3.51 1.93
CA ASP A 2 13.76 3.41 1.37
C ASP A 2 13.02 4.75 1.57
N PRO A 3 12.14 5.14 0.65
CA PRO A 3 11.37 6.37 0.79
C PRO A 3 10.52 6.31 2.07
N ILE A 4 10.59 7.38 2.88
CA ILE A 4 9.73 7.51 4.06
C ILE A 4 8.32 7.80 3.56
N ILE A 5 7.35 6.99 4.00
CA ILE A 5 5.94 7.13 3.64
C ILE A 5 5.21 7.67 4.87
N GLU A 6 4.88 8.97 4.85
CA GLU A 6 4.15 9.63 5.94
C GLU A 6 2.72 9.99 5.54
N THR A 7 2.45 10.11 4.23
CA THR A 7 1.14 10.48 3.69
C THR A 7 0.66 9.51 2.60
N LYS A 8 -0.64 9.57 2.29
CA LYS A 8 -1.23 8.83 1.16
C LYS A 8 -0.64 9.28 -0.18
N ASP A 9 -0.26 10.54 -0.30
CA ASP A 9 0.35 11.07 -1.52
C ASP A 9 1.77 10.54 -1.70
N ASP A 10 2.53 10.38 -0.62
CA ASP A 10 3.86 9.76 -0.68
C ASP A 10 3.76 8.29 -1.06
N LEU A 11 2.81 7.55 -0.46
CA LEU A 11 2.51 6.19 -0.87
C LEU A 11 2.16 6.13 -2.36
N LYS A 12 1.28 7.02 -2.83
CA LYS A 12 0.88 7.06 -4.25
C LYS A 12 2.06 7.33 -5.18
N LYS A 13 2.97 8.25 -4.83
CA LYS A 13 4.21 8.52 -5.61
C LYS A 13 5.09 7.28 -5.70
N VAL A 14 5.24 6.54 -4.59
CA VAL A 14 5.99 5.26 -4.57
C VAL A 14 5.33 4.24 -5.49
N LEU A 15 4.01 4.05 -5.41
CA LEU A 15 3.31 3.08 -6.27
C LEU A 15 3.37 3.45 -7.77
N LEU A 16 3.35 4.73 -8.09
CA LEU A 16 3.49 5.21 -9.47
C LEU A 16 4.90 5.01 -10.03
N SER A 17 5.93 4.97 -9.18
CA SER A 17 7.33 4.78 -9.62
C SER A 17 7.72 3.30 -9.79
N LEU A 18 6.89 2.37 -9.32
CA LEU A 18 7.11 0.93 -9.51
C LEU A 18 7.04 0.56 -11.00
N LYS A 19 8.03 -0.22 -11.44
CA LYS A 19 8.01 -0.88 -12.75
C LYS A 19 7.09 -2.12 -12.71
N PRO A 20 6.51 -2.53 -13.84
CA PRO A 20 5.71 -3.76 -13.92
C PRO A 20 6.41 -4.95 -13.24
N GLY A 21 5.68 -5.67 -12.39
CA GLY A 21 6.20 -6.80 -11.60
C GLY A 21 6.99 -6.43 -10.34
N GLN A 22 7.31 -5.15 -10.10
CA GLN A 22 7.92 -4.72 -8.83
C GLN A 22 6.88 -4.61 -7.72
N ARG A 23 7.36 -4.66 -6.48
CA ARG A 23 6.53 -4.53 -5.28
C ARG A 23 7.10 -3.54 -4.27
N SER A 24 6.20 -2.93 -3.49
CA SER A 24 6.54 -2.12 -2.33
C SER A 24 5.73 -2.60 -1.12
N GLY A 25 6.36 -2.66 0.05
CA GLY A 25 5.69 -3.02 1.30
C GLY A 25 5.32 -1.78 2.10
N LEU A 26 4.22 -1.85 2.86
CA LEU A 26 3.80 -0.84 3.82
C LEU A 26 3.49 -1.53 5.16
N HIS A 27 4.30 -1.26 6.18
CA HIS A 27 4.10 -1.85 7.51
C HIS A 27 2.72 -1.52 8.08
N HIS A 28 2.13 -2.43 8.86
CA HIS A 28 0.78 -2.26 9.42
C HIS A 28 0.62 -1.01 10.27
N ASP A 29 1.65 -0.58 11.00
CA ASP A 29 1.61 0.66 11.78
C ASP A 29 1.45 1.89 10.87
N VAL A 30 2.20 1.94 9.77
CA VAL A 30 2.09 3.03 8.78
C VAL A 30 0.75 2.92 8.05
N TYR A 31 0.31 1.71 7.72
CA TYR A 31 -1.01 1.49 7.15
C TYR A 31 -2.12 2.05 8.05
N ALA A 32 -2.08 1.80 9.36
CA ALA A 32 -3.10 2.28 10.30
C ALA A 32 -3.11 3.81 10.42
N LEU A 33 -1.93 4.45 10.29
CA LEU A 33 -1.81 5.90 10.21
C LEU A 33 -2.41 6.47 8.93
N LEU A 34 -2.15 5.84 7.78
CA LEU A 34 -2.66 6.30 6.48
C LEU A 34 -4.15 5.98 6.30
N PHE A 35 -4.61 4.83 6.76
CA PHE A 35 -5.97 4.34 6.58
C PHE A 35 -6.61 3.96 7.92
N PRO A 36 -6.95 4.94 8.77
CA PRO A 36 -7.53 4.66 10.09
C PRO A 36 -8.93 4.01 9.95
N PRO A 37 -9.28 3.06 10.85
CA PRO A 37 -8.53 2.58 12.02
C PRO A 37 -7.51 1.45 11.74
N GLY A 38 -7.21 1.14 10.47
CA GLY A 38 -6.34 0.03 10.08
C GLY A 38 -7.07 -1.14 9.43
N GLU A 39 -6.36 -2.25 9.19
CA GLU A 39 -6.78 -3.33 8.26
C GLU A 39 -8.09 -4.00 8.65
N ARG A 40 -8.42 -3.99 9.96
CA ARG A 40 -9.67 -4.55 10.50
C ARG A 40 -10.92 -3.78 10.06
N SER A 41 -10.78 -2.61 9.46
CA SER A 41 -11.88 -1.84 8.88
C SER A 41 -12.02 -2.10 7.38
N ASP A 42 -13.21 -2.51 6.98
CA ASP A 42 -13.55 -2.67 5.57
C ASP A 42 -13.42 -1.36 4.78
N ASP A 43 -13.70 -0.21 5.41
CA ASP A 43 -13.54 1.10 4.77
C ASP A 43 -12.07 1.45 4.54
N ALA A 44 -11.20 1.19 5.52
CA ALA A 44 -9.76 1.38 5.39
C ALA A 44 -9.20 0.48 4.28
N ARG A 45 -9.63 -0.79 4.24
CA ARG A 45 -9.25 -1.76 3.20
C ARG A 45 -9.71 -1.31 1.82
N ARG A 46 -10.97 -0.87 1.68
CA ARG A 46 -11.50 -0.31 0.43
C ARG A 46 -10.73 0.92 -0.05
N ALA A 47 -10.41 1.85 0.86
CA ALA A 47 -9.65 3.05 0.51
C ALA A 47 -8.22 2.72 0.07
N CYS A 48 -7.56 1.77 0.73
CA CYS A 48 -6.22 1.31 0.34
C CYS A 48 -6.24 0.62 -1.04
N LEU A 49 -7.20 -0.28 -1.27
CA LEU A 49 -7.39 -0.93 -2.55
C LEU A 49 -7.64 0.07 -3.68
N ALA A 50 -8.47 1.09 -3.44
CA ALA A 50 -8.74 2.14 -4.42
C ALA A 50 -7.47 2.94 -4.75
N LEU A 51 -6.64 3.26 -3.74
CA LEU A 51 -5.38 3.96 -3.95
C LEU A 51 -4.40 3.10 -4.76
N ALA A 52 -4.25 1.81 -4.43
CA ALA A 52 -3.42 0.86 -5.17
C ALA A 52 -3.88 0.74 -6.63
N ALA A 53 -5.18 0.56 -6.85
CA ALA A 53 -5.77 0.45 -8.19
C ALA A 53 -5.53 1.72 -9.01
N SER A 54 -5.65 2.91 -8.41
CA SER A 54 -5.37 4.19 -9.08
C SER A 54 -3.93 4.34 -9.56
N ALA A 55 -3.00 3.56 -9.00
CA ALA A 55 -1.60 3.50 -9.39
C ALA A 55 -1.27 2.27 -10.26
N GLY A 56 -2.26 1.49 -10.69
CA GLY A 56 -2.06 0.26 -11.46
C GLY A 56 -1.40 -0.86 -10.66
N CYS A 57 -1.63 -0.88 -9.34
CA CYS A 57 -1.12 -1.91 -8.44
C CYS A 57 -2.25 -2.78 -7.90
N THR A 58 -1.91 -4.02 -7.56
CA THR A 58 -2.74 -4.95 -6.77
C THR A 58 -2.14 -5.13 -5.39
N ILE A 59 -2.92 -5.68 -4.45
CA ILE A 59 -2.43 -6.03 -3.10
C ILE A 59 -2.18 -7.53 -3.05
N ASP A 60 -0.98 -7.92 -2.63
CA ASP A 60 -0.58 -9.30 -2.34
C ASP A 60 -0.61 -9.49 -0.81
N ASN A 61 -1.69 -10.06 -0.27
CA ASN A 61 -1.83 -10.19 1.17
C ASN A 61 -0.97 -11.35 1.69
N ARG A 62 -0.04 -11.03 2.59
CA ARG A 62 0.84 -12.00 3.28
C ARG A 62 0.71 -11.80 4.78
N PRO A 63 -0.18 -12.55 5.45
CA PRO A 63 -0.48 -12.37 6.87
C PRO A 63 0.76 -12.44 7.78
N GLU A 64 1.79 -13.17 7.36
CA GLU A 64 3.05 -13.36 8.08
C GLU A 64 3.98 -12.13 8.09
N ASP A 65 3.83 -11.20 7.14
CA ASP A 65 4.83 -10.14 6.89
C ASP A 65 4.60 -8.84 7.67
N GLN A 66 3.53 -8.76 8.49
CA GLN A 66 3.13 -7.53 9.23
C GLN A 66 3.05 -6.27 8.33
N ALA A 67 2.80 -6.48 7.03
CA ALA A 67 2.84 -5.45 6.01
C ALA A 67 1.87 -5.75 4.88
N ILE A 68 1.37 -4.67 4.27
CA ILE A 68 0.60 -4.72 3.03
C ILE A 68 1.57 -4.62 1.86
N TRP A 69 1.59 -5.63 0.99
CA TRP A 69 2.40 -5.60 -0.24
C TRP A 69 1.58 -5.11 -1.42
N PHE A 70 2.11 -4.10 -2.11
CA PHE A 70 1.58 -3.61 -3.37
C PHE A 70 2.43 -4.14 -4.51
N VAL A 71 1.82 -4.71 -5.55
CA VAL A 71 2.50 -5.24 -6.73
C VAL A 71 2.04 -4.47 -7.96
N LYS A 72 2.97 -3.96 -8.75
CA LYS A 72 2.67 -3.29 -10.02
C LYS A 72 2.25 -4.34 -11.05
N ASN A 73 1.11 -4.12 -11.69
CA ASN A 73 0.62 -5.01 -12.74
C ASN A 73 1.60 -5.05 -13.92
N ALA A 74 1.65 -6.20 -14.59
CA ALA A 74 2.47 -6.45 -15.79
C ALA A 74 2.03 -5.61 -16.99
#